data_AF-A0A1I5RAL7-F1
#
_entry.id   AF-A0A1I5RAL7-F1
#
_cell.length_a   1.000
_cell.length_b   1.000
_cell.length_c   1.000
_cell.angle_alpha   90.00
_cell.angle_beta   90.00
_cell.angle_gamma   90.00
#
_symmetry.space_group_name_H-M   'P 1'
#
loop_
_entity.id
_entity.type
_entity.pdbx_description
1 polymer ?
#
loop_
_entity_poly.entity_id
_entity_poly.type
_entity_poly.pdbx_seq_one_letter_code
_entity_poly.pdbx_strand_id
1 'polypeptide(L)' 'MEHKHANRLRAEYARLLEHKRLHILDIPDDYRFMDPELVEMLDDMVAAYLAEQD' A
#
# COMPACT_ATOMS: atom_id res chain seq x y z
N MET A 1 6.07 -0.14 -1.53
CA MET A 1 4.81 -0.94 -1.61
C MET A 1 4.56 -1.40 -3.04
N GLU A 2 5.50 -2.16 -3.59
CA GLU A 2 5.44 -2.67 -4.96
C GLU A 2 4.68 -4.00 -5.08
N HIS A 3 4.37 -4.39 -6.31
CA HIS A 3 3.71 -5.66 -6.66
C HIS A 3 4.38 -6.90 -6.03
N LYS A 4 5.70 -6.90 -5.86
CA LYS A 4 6.44 -8.00 -5.21
C LYS A 4 5.97 -8.27 -3.78
N HIS A 5 5.66 -7.23 -3.02
CA HIS A 5 5.19 -7.36 -1.63
C HIS A 5 3.78 -7.96 -1.59
N ALA A 6 2.90 -7.55 -2.51
CA ALA A 6 1.55 -8.12 -2.62
C ALA A 6 1.58 -9.59 -3.02
N ASN A 7 2.47 -9.98 -3.94
CA ASN A 7 2.64 -11.37 -4.33
C ASN A 7 3.13 -12.23 -3.16
N ARG A 8 4.09 -11.73 -2.37
CA ARG A 8 4.55 -12.40 -1.15
C ARG A 8 3.43 -12.55 -0.12
N LEU A 9 2.65 -11.50 0.12
CA LEU A 9 1.50 -11.54 1.03
C LEU A 9 0.44 -12.54 0.58
N ARG A 10 0.12 -12.60 -0.72
CA ARG A 10 -0.82 -13.60 -1.26
C ARG A 10 -0.29 -15.02 -1.11
N ALA A 11 1.00 -15.24 -1.34
CA ALA A 11 1.60 -16.57 -1.21
C ALA A 11 1.61 -17.07 0.25
N GLU A 12 1.94 -16.20 1.20
CA GLU A 12 2.08 -16.58 2.62
C GLU A 12 0.76 -16.52 3.40
N TYR A 13 -0.17 -15.63 3.01
CA TYR A 13 -1.36 -15.29 3.82
C TYR A 13 -2.68 -15.26 3.04
N ALA A 14 -2.80 -16.01 1.93
CA ALA A 14 -3.98 -16.05 1.06
C ALA A 14 -5.33 -16.07 1.82
N ARG A 15 -5.48 -16.97 2.79
CA ARG A 15 -6.71 -17.14 3.59
C ARG A 15 -7.07 -15.89 4.42
N LEU A 16 -6.09 -15.14 4.90
CA LEU A 16 -6.33 -13.92 5.68
C LEU A 16 -6.71 -12.73 4.79
N LEU A 17 -6.39 -12.82 3.49
CA LEU A 17 -6.64 -11.78 2.50
C LEU A 17 -7.96 -11.98 1.73
N GLU A 18 -8.63 -13.13 1.88
CA GLU A 18 -9.81 -13.51 1.08
C GLU A 18 -10.94 -12.49 1.09
N HIS A 19 -11.10 -11.74 2.19
CA HIS A 19 -12.13 -10.70 2.34
C HIS A 19 -11.53 -9.31 2.54
N LYS A 20 -10.28 -9.09 2.14
CA LYS A 20 -9.59 -7.80 2.28
C LYS A 20 -9.15 -7.30 0.92
N ARG A 21 -9.54 -6.07 0.58
CA ARG A 21 -9.05 -5.40 -0.62
C ARG A 21 -7.62 -4.92 -0.36
N LEU A 22 -6.67 -5.48 -1.11
CA LEU A 22 -5.26 -5.10 -1.04
C LEU A 22 -4.96 -4.04 -2.11
N HIS A 23 -4.59 -2.84 -1.68
CA HIS A 23 -4.14 -1.75 -2.54
C HIS A 23 -2.61 -1.70 -2.58
N ILE A 24 -2.06 -1.51 -3.78
CA ILE A 24 -0.63 -1.41 -4.04
C ILE A 24 -0.40 0.01 -4.51
N LEU A 25 0.32 0.80 -3.73
CA LEU A 25 0.58 2.21 -4.02
C LEU A 25 1.79 2.43 -4.95
N ASP A 26 2.52 1.36 -5.26
CA ASP A 26 3.70 1.34 -6.14
C ASP A 26 4.81 2.34 -5.76
N ILE A 27 4.90 2.66 -4.46
CA ILE A 27 5.93 3.56 -3.92
C ILE A 27 7.27 2.82 -3.84
N PRO A 28 8.38 3.40 -4.36
CA PRO A 28 9.72 2.84 -4.24
C PRO A 28 10.22 2.87 -2.79
N ASP A 29 11.15 1.98 -2.46
CA ASP A 29 11.70 1.82 -1.09
C ASP A 29 12.93 2.71 -0.83
N ASP A 30 13.05 3.83 -1.56
CA ASP A 30 14.22 4.70 -1.58
C ASP A 30 14.15 5.84 -0.53
N TYR A 31 13.14 5.80 0.34
CA TYR A 31 12.89 6.82 1.35
C TYR A 31 13.43 6.41 2.72
N ARG A 32 13.88 7.40 3.50
CA ARG A 32 14.23 7.15 4.90
C ARG A 32 12.98 6.97 5.75
N PHE A 33 13.18 6.38 6.92
CA PHE A 33 12.12 6.29 7.91
C PHE A 33 11.57 7.70 8.23
N MET A 34 10.27 7.89 8.01
CA MET A 34 9.56 9.16 8.21
C MET A 34 10.12 10.32 7.38
N ASP A 35 10.59 10.04 6.16
CA ASP A 35 10.94 11.08 5.21
C ASP A 35 9.72 11.99 4.92
N PRO A 36 9.83 13.32 5.04
CA PRO A 36 8.72 14.23 4.77
C PRO A 36 8.10 14.06 3.39
N GLU A 37 8.91 13.79 2.35
CA GLU A 37 8.42 13.57 0.98
C GLU A 37 7.57 12.30 0.88
N LEU A 38 7.97 11.24 1.59
CA LEU A 38 7.19 10.00 1.68
C LEU A 38 5.84 10.24 2.36
N VAL A 39 5.83 11.02 3.43
CA VAL A 39 4.60 11.30 4.20
C VAL A 39 3.61 12.09 3.35
N GLU A 40 4.05 13.16 2.68
CA GLU A 40 3.20 13.97 1.81
C GLU A 40 2.62 13.14 0.67
N MET A 41 3.45 12.32 0.02
CA MET A 41 3.00 11.43 -1.05
C MET A 41 1.95 10.42 -0.55
N LEU A 42 2.16 9.84 0.64
CA LEU A 42 1.22 8.89 1.25
C LEU A 42 -0.13 9.53 1.53
N ASP A 43 -0.16 10.74 2.09
CA ASP A 43 -1.41 11.45 2.39
C ASP A 43 -2.24 11.68 1.12
N ASP A 44 -1.62 12.12 0.04
CA ASP A 44 -2.28 12.37 -1.25
C ASP A 44 -2.85 11.08 -1.87
N MET A 45 -2.05 10.02 -1.92
CA MET A 45 -2.48 8.77 -2.56
C MET A 45 -3.54 8.02 -1.74
N VAL A 46 -3.39 7.99 -0.42
CA VAL A 46 -4.33 7.30 0.47
C VAL A 46 -5.68 8.00 0.47
N ALA A 47 -5.71 9.35 0.40
CA ALA A 47 -6.95 10.11 0.33
C ALA A 47 -7.86 9.66 -0.83
N ALA A 48 -7.28 9.38 -2.01
CA ALA A 48 -8.04 8.89 -3.16
C ALA A 48 -8.72 7.54 -2.89
N TYR A 49 -8.03 6.61 -2.21
CA TYR A 49 -8.60 5.30 -1.89
C TYR A 49 -9.62 5.32 -0.76
N LEU A 50 -9.49 6.27 0.19
CA LEU A 50 -10.46 6.43 1.26
C LEU A 50 -11.75 7.09 0.76
N ALA A 51 -11.66 8.02 -0.18
CA ALA A 51 -12.83 8.66 -0.79
C ALA A 51 -13.68 7.70 -1.65
N GLU A 52 -13.10 6.61 -2.16
CA GLU A 52 -13.83 5.56 -2.90
C GLU A 52 -14.59 4.56 -2.00
N GLN A 53 -14.57 4.72 -0.68
CA GLN A 53 -15.20 3.78 0.28
C GLN A 53 -16.60 4.19 0.76
N ASP A 54 -17.19 5.25 0.21
CA ASP A 54 -18.58 5.69 0.48
C ASP A 54 -19.60 5.17 -0.57
#